data_AF-A0A1Y0M986-F1
#
_entry.id   AF-A0A1Y0M986-F1
#
_cell.length_a   1.000
_cell.length_b   1.000
_cell.length_c   1.000
_cell.angle_alpha   90.00
_cell.angle_beta   90.00
_cell.angle_gamma   90.00
#
_symmetry.space_group_name_H-M   'P 1'
#
loop_
_entity.id
_entity.type
_entity.pdbx_description
1 polymer ?
#
loop_
_entity_poly.entity_id
_entity_poly.type
_entity_poly.pdbx_seq_one_letter_code
_entity_poly.pdbx_strand_id
1 'polypeptide(L)' 'MASLLSTYTKPELEKKLKTQKTLFLIQSIVIVLMIVFAVFSTLEKGISFQTFLPFFFIPMDIVMYFEIKKIKKELASKK' A
#
# COMPACT_ATOMS: atom_id res chain seq x y z
N MET A 1 -21.77 2.55 8.89
CA MET A 1 -22.00 2.50 7.42
C MET A 1 -21.65 1.11 6.94
N ALA A 2 -22.51 0.46 6.15
CA ALA A 2 -22.18 -0.83 5.53
C ALA A 2 -20.93 -0.66 4.65
N SER A 3 -19.97 -1.56 4.78
CA SER A 3 -18.75 -1.51 3.97
C SER A 3 -19.13 -1.72 2.51
N LEU A 4 -18.64 -0.87 1.58
CA LEU A 4 -18.84 -1.07 0.14
C LEU A 4 -18.38 -2.47 -0.30
N LEU A 5 -17.40 -3.05 0.41
CA LEU A 5 -16.91 -4.43 0.23
C LEU A 5 -18.00 -5.50 0.37
N SER A 6 -19.04 -5.23 1.18
CA SER A 6 -20.12 -6.17 1.47
C SER A 6 -21.08 -6.35 0.28
N THR A 7 -21.15 -5.35 -0.62
CA THR A 7 -21.98 -5.36 -1.83
C THR A 7 -21.34 -6.12 -3.00
N TYR A 8 -20.02 -6.34 -2.97
CA TYR A 8 -19.33 -7.04 -4.04
C TYR A 8 -19.58 -8.56 -4.01
N THR A 9 -19.55 -9.15 -5.21
CA THR A 9 -19.57 -10.60 -5.40
C THR A 9 -18.20 -11.23 -5.08
N LYS A 10 -18.18 -12.53 -4.77
CA LYS A 10 -16.93 -13.29 -4.53
C LYS A 10 -15.85 -13.05 -5.61
N PRO A 11 -16.13 -13.17 -6.93
CA PRO A 11 -15.12 -12.98 -7.96
C PRO A 11 -14.57 -11.54 -8.02
N GLU A 12 -15.41 -10.54 -7.73
CA GLU A 12 -14.97 -9.13 -7.68
C GLU A 12 -14.04 -8.87 -6.49
N LEU A 13 -14.34 -9.45 -5.33
CA LEU A 13 -13.49 -9.38 -4.15
C LEU A 13 -12.12 -10.03 -4.38
N GLU A 14 -12.08 -11.19 -5.04
CA GLU A 14 -10.81 -11.85 -5.38
C GLU A 14 -9.96 -11.04 -6.36
N LYS A 15 -10.59 -10.48 -7.41
CA LYS A 15 -9.90 -9.63 -8.38
C LYS A 15 -9.32 -8.39 -7.70
N LYS A 16 -10.12 -7.71 -6.86
CA LYS A 16 -9.69 -6.53 -6.10
C LYS A 16 -8.57 -6.88 -5.11
N LEU A 17 -8.63 -8.04 -4.46
CA LEU A 17 -7.59 -8.52 -3.55
C LEU A 17 -6.26 -8.74 -4.27
N LYS A 18 -6.27 -9.34 -5.47
CA LYS A 18 -5.06 -9.55 -6.28
C LYS A 18 -4.46 -8.20 -6.69
N THR A 19 -5.27 -7.29 -7.21
CA THR A 19 -4.82 -5.95 -7.60
C THR A 19 -4.23 -5.18 -6.42
N GLN A 20 -4.90 -5.15 -5.26
CA GLN A 20 -4.40 -4.50 -4.05
C GLN A 20 -3.05 -5.07 -3.60
N LYS A 21 -2.87 -6.39 -3.63
CA LYS A 21 -1.59 -7.03 -3.28
C LYS A 21 -0.48 -6.65 -4.26
N THR A 22 -0.77 -6.62 -5.56
CA THR A 22 0.20 -6.24 -6.59
C THR A 22 0.61 -4.77 -6.42
N LEU A 23 -0.36 -3.88 -6.22
CA LEU A 23 -0.09 -2.46 -5.96
C LEU A 23 0.72 -2.26 -4.68
N PHE A 24 0.41 -2.98 -3.61
CA PHE A 24 1.19 -2.97 -2.37
C PHE A 24 2.63 -3.42 -2.57
N LEU A 25 2.84 -4.49 -3.33
CA LEU A 25 4.18 -4.96 -3.63
C LEU A 25 4.98 -3.94 -4.44
N ILE A 26 4.37 -3.37 -5.49
CA ILE A 26 5.01 -2.35 -6.34
C ILE A 26 5.32 -1.10 -5.52
N GLN A 27 4.36 -0.60 -4.75
CA GLN A 27 4.54 0.58 -3.91
C GLN A 27 5.66 0.40 -2.88
N SER A 28 5.71 -0.76 -2.22
CA SER A 28 6.77 -1.09 -1.27
C SER A 28 8.15 -1.10 -1.94
N ILE A 29 8.27 -1.68 -3.14
CA ILE A 29 9.54 -1.66 -3.91
C ILE A 29 9.94 -0.22 -4.27
N VAL A 30 8.99 0.61 -4.71
CA VAL A 30 9.24 2.01 -5.04
C VAL A 30 9.72 2.78 -3.82
N ILE A 31 9.10 2.59 -2.65
CA ILE A 31 9.51 3.25 -1.41
C ILE A 31 10.94 2.87 -1.02
N VAL A 32 11.31 1.59 -1.15
CA VAL A 32 12.69 1.14 -0.89
C VAL A 32 13.69 1.84 -1.83
N LEU A 33 13.38 1.90 -3.12
CA LEU A 33 14.18 2.66 -4.10
C LEU A 33 14.27 4.15 -3.72
N MET A 34 13.16 4.76 -3.32
CA MET A 34 13.12 6.15 -2.88
C MET A 34 13.97 6.40 -1.64
N ILE A 35 14.02 5.46 -0.68
CA ILE A 35 14.90 5.56 0.49
C ILE A 35 16.37 5.57 0.05
N VAL A 36 16.75 4.66 -0.86
CA VAL A 36 18.12 4.62 -1.40
C VAL A 36 18.47 5.96 -2.06
N PHE A 37 17.63 6.45 -2.97
CA PHE A 37 17.83 7.75 -3.63
C PHE A 37 17.85 8.93 -2.64
N ALA A 38 17.00 8.90 -1.63
CA ALA A 38 16.95 9.92 -0.58
C ALA A 38 18.26 9.96 0.20
N VAL A 39 18.82 8.81 0.58
CA VAL A 39 20.12 8.74 1.28
C VAL A 39 21.23 9.31 0.40
N PHE A 40 21.36 8.86 -0.85
CA PHE A 40 22.37 9.39 -1.79
C PHE A 40 22.22 10.90 -2.00
N SER A 41 21.01 11.38 -2.26
CA SER A 41 20.76 12.81 -2.48
C SER A 41 21.03 13.65 -1.23
N THR A 42 20.84 13.09 -0.03
CA THR A 42 21.10 13.80 1.23
C THR A 42 22.61 13.95 1.47
N LEU A 43 23.40 12.96 1.06
CA LEU A 43 24.86 13.04 1.16
C LEU A 43 25.45 14.09 0.21
N GLU A 44 24.90 14.23 -1.01
CA GLU A 44 25.40 15.19 -2.01
C GLU A 44 24.88 16.62 -1.82
N LYS A 45 23.58 16.79 -1.54
CA LYS A 45 22.89 18.09 -1.57
C LYS A 45 22.48 18.60 -0.19
N GLY A 46 22.77 17.82 0.87
CA GLY A 46 22.26 18.08 2.21
C GLY A 46 20.79 17.70 2.37
N ILE A 47 20.23 18.05 3.52
CA ILE A 47 18.84 17.72 3.87
C ILE A 47 17.89 18.54 2.99
N SER A 48 16.98 17.85 2.28
CA SER A 48 15.94 18.47 1.47
C SER A 48 14.59 17.77 1.68
N PHE A 49 13.53 18.32 1.09
CA PHE A 49 12.18 17.71 1.14
C PHE A 49 12.16 16.27 0.59
N GLN A 50 13.03 15.93 -0.36
CA GLN A 50 13.12 14.58 -0.93
C GLN A 50 13.60 13.53 0.10
N THR A 51 14.33 13.95 1.12
CA THR A 51 14.82 13.07 2.20
C THR A 51 13.67 12.53 3.06
N PHE A 52 12.64 13.35 3.29
CA PHE A 52 11.48 12.99 4.12
C PHE A 52 10.35 12.36 3.31
N LEU A 53 10.34 12.57 1.99
CA LEU A 53 9.34 12.07 1.08
C LEU A 53 9.06 10.55 1.22
N PRO A 54 10.04 9.64 1.26
CA PRO A 54 9.75 8.21 1.45
C PRO A 54 9.04 7.89 2.77
N PHE A 55 9.30 8.65 3.85
CA PHE A 55 8.65 8.42 5.15
C PHE A 55 7.15 8.76 5.13
N PHE A 56 6.75 9.73 4.29
CA PHE A 56 5.33 10.08 4.13
C PHE A 56 4.48 8.96 3.53
N PHE A 57 5.10 8.00 2.83
CA PHE A 57 4.38 6.87 2.24
C PHE A 57 4.15 5.71 3.21
N ILE A 58 4.82 5.68 4.35
CA ILE A 58 4.68 4.61 5.36
C ILE A 58 3.24 4.52 5.91
N PRO A 59 2.58 5.63 6.32
CA PRO A 59 1.18 5.58 6.75
C PRO A 59 0.25 5.03 5.66
N MET A 60 0.53 5.36 4.40
CA MET A 60 -0.27 4.91 3.26
C MET A 60 -0.15 3.39 3.04
N ASP A 61 1.06 2.85 3.14
CA ASP A 61 1.30 1.40 3.07
C ASP A 61 0.59 0.64 4.19
N ILE A 62 0.58 1.19 5.40
CA ILE A 62 -0.12 0.60 6.55
C ILE A 62 -1.62 0.53 6.27
N VAL A 63 -2.23 1.61 5.78
CA VAL A 63 -3.66 1.63 5.42
C VAL A 63 -3.96 0.58 4.35
N MET A 64 -3.13 0.49 3.30
CA MET A 64 -3.34 -0.46 2.21
C MET A 64 -3.22 -1.93 2.69
N TYR A 65 -2.31 -2.21 3.63
CA TYR A 65 -2.24 -3.51 4.30
C TYR A 65 -3.50 -3.84 5.10
N PHE A 66 -4.07 -2.87 5.83
CA PHE A 66 -5.34 -3.06 6.53
C PHE A 66 -6.51 -3.29 5.57
N GLU A 67 -6.55 -2.62 4.43
CA GLU A 67 -7.57 -2.88 3.41
C GLU A 67 -7.48 -4.30 2.85
N ILE A 68 -6.26 -4.79 2.56
CA ILE A 68 -6.04 -6.18 2.14
C ILE A 68 -6.58 -7.15 3.20
N LYS A 69 -6.34 -6.88 4.49
CA LYS A 69 -6.91 -7.68 5.60
C LYS A 69 -8.44 -7.62 5.62
N LYS A 70 -9.04 -6.44 5.44
CA LYS A 70 -10.50 -6.28 5.39
C LYS A 70 -11.11 -7.07 4.23
N ILE A 71 -10.54 -6.98 3.03
CA ILE A 71 -11.02 -7.73 1.85
C ILE A 71 -10.90 -9.24 2.09
N LYS A 72 -9.79 -9.73 2.67
CA LYS A 72 -9.65 -11.14 3.03
C LYS A 72 -10.69 -11.59 4.05
N LYS A 73 -10.99 -10.76 5.05
CA LYS A 73 -12.00 -11.06 6.08
C LYS A 73 -13.40 -11.16 5.48
N GLU A 74 -13.78 -10.23 4.60
CA GLU A 74 -15.05 -10.27 3.88
C GLU A 74 -15.15 -11.51 2.95
N LEU A 75 -14.06 -11.85 2.26
CA LEU A 75 -13.98 -13.05 1.42
C LEU A 75 -14.20 -14.33 2.23
N ALA A 76 -13.57 -14.43 3.41
CA ALA A 76 -13.72 -15.56 4.33
C ALA A 76 -15.13 -15.63 4.95
N SER A 77 -15.75 -14.48 5.23
CA SER A 77 -17.12 -14.43 5.77
C SER A 77 -18.19 -14.81 4.75
N LYS A 78 -17.89 -14.72 3.46
CA LYS A 78 -18.78 -15.16 2.38
C LYS A 78 -18.58 -16.63 2.00
N LYS A 79 -17.64 -17.36 2.63
CA LYS A 79 -17.26 -18.73 2.23
C LYS A 79 -18.46 -19.65 2.19
#